data_AF-A0A1Q6YHF9-F1
#
_entry.id   AF-A0A1Q6YHF9-F1
#
_cell.length_a   1.000
_cell.length_b   1.000
_cell.length_c   1.000
_cell.angle_alpha   90.00
_cell.angle_beta   90.00
_cell.angle_gamma   90.00
#
_symmetry.space_group_name_H-M   'P 1'
#
loop_
_entity.id
_entity.type
_entity.pdbx_description
1 polymer ?
#
loop_
_entity_poly.entity_id
_entity_poly.type
_entity_poly.pdbx_seq_one_letter_code
_entity_poly.pdbx_strand_id
1 'polypeptide(L)'
;MNPVRLGQADPIDLLTPEGEHMELPLVRVRSVYFVREFSDDFEPERKAFLSRPKLDGLWVKLRYSDGETLEGVVPNDLLALLDNGLQVTSPDLNSSTDRIFVPRAALSEVTVLGVVGVARRKPAAAAATASQPRLFNE
;
A
#
# COMPACT_ATOMS: atom_id res chain seq x y z
N MET A 1 -18.45 2.90 -1.51
CA MET A 1 -17.63 2.28 -0.45
C MET A 1 -16.31 3.04 -0.33
N ASN A 2 -15.85 3.43 0.87
CA ASN A 2 -14.57 4.12 1.03
C ASN A 2 -13.44 3.07 1.15
N PRO A 3 -12.46 3.04 0.23
CA PRO A 3 -11.36 2.06 0.25
C PRO A 3 -10.57 2.04 1.57
N VAL A 4 -10.49 3.20 2.23
CA VAL A 4 -9.74 3.38 3.48
C VAL A 4 -10.39 2.67 4.67
N ARG A 5 -11.69 2.36 4.58
CA ARG A 5 -12.43 1.67 5.65
C ARG A 5 -12.55 0.17 5.44
N LEU A 6 -12.06 -0.39 4.33
CA LEU A 6 -12.09 -1.85 4.17
C LEU A 6 -11.22 -2.53 5.21
N GLY A 7 -11.76 -3.64 5.74
CA GLY A 7 -11.16 -4.40 6.81
C GLY A 7 -11.51 -3.91 8.22
N GLN A 8 -12.09 -2.71 8.39
CA GLN A 8 -12.61 -2.25 9.69
C GLN A 8 -13.99 -2.83 10.03
N ALA A 9 -14.69 -3.37 9.04
CA ALA A 9 -15.97 -4.06 9.17
C ALA A 9 -15.83 -5.48 8.59
N ASP A 10 -16.36 -6.45 9.32
CA ASP A 10 -16.50 -7.85 8.92
C ASP A 10 -17.92 -8.30 9.30
N PRO A 11 -18.78 -8.68 8.34
CA PRO A 11 -18.53 -8.86 6.89
C PRO A 11 -18.41 -7.55 6.10
N ILE A 12 -17.88 -7.61 4.87
CA ILE A 12 -17.92 -6.50 3.90
C ILE A 12 -19.31 -6.46 3.25
N ASP A 13 -19.94 -5.29 3.32
CA ASP A 13 -21.16 -4.97 2.56
C ASP A 13 -20.83 -4.59 1.12
N LEU A 14 -21.39 -5.32 0.16
CA LEU A 14 -21.23 -5.09 -1.27
C LEU A 14 -22.58 -4.82 -1.93
N LEU A 15 -22.56 -3.92 -2.92
CA LEU A 15 -23.66 -3.69 -3.83
C LEU A 15 -23.21 -4.15 -5.21
N THR A 16 -23.93 -5.09 -5.81
CA THR A 16 -23.65 -5.55 -7.17
C THR A 16 -24.05 -4.48 -8.19
N PRO A 17 -23.53 -4.52 -9.43
CA PRO A 17 -23.98 -3.65 -10.51
C PRO A 17 -25.50 -3.71 -10.78
N GLU A 18 -26.13 -4.85 -10.47
CA GLU A 18 -27.57 -5.09 -10.61
C GLU A 18 -28.38 -4.51 -9.44
N GLY A 19 -27.71 -3.95 -8.43
CA GLY A 19 -28.34 -3.34 -7.25
C GLY A 19 -28.67 -4.31 -6.13
N GLU A 20 -28.12 -5.53 -6.16
CA GLU A 20 -28.30 -6.50 -5.09
C GLU A 20 -27.31 -6.25 -3.95
N HIS A 21 -27.78 -6.36 -2.71
CA HIS A 21 -26.94 -6.27 -1.54
C HIS A 21 -26.42 -7.66 -1.15
N MET A 22 -25.12 -7.77 -0.89
CA MET A 22 -24.48 -9.00 -0.45
C MET A 22 -23.45 -8.71 0.64
N GLU A 23 -23.42 -9.57 1.65
CA GLU A 23 -22.42 -9.54 2.72
C GLU A 23 -21.39 -10.67 2.52
N LEU A 24 -20.11 -10.31 2.51
CA LEU A 24 -19.01 -11.28 2.38
C LEU A 24 -18.06 -11.22 3.59
N PRO A 25 -17.95 -12.32 4.37
CA PRO A 25 -16.97 -12.41 5.45
C PRO A 25 -15.54 -12.25 4.92
N LEU A 26 -14.71 -11.45 5.60
CA LEU A 26 -13.33 -11.17 5.18
C LEU A 26 -12.49 -12.44 5.03
N VAL A 27 -12.77 -13.48 5.83
CA VAL A 27 -12.07 -14.78 5.75
C VAL A 27 -12.27 -15.50 4.41
N ARG A 28 -13.35 -15.19 3.68
CA ARG A 28 -13.61 -15.73 2.34
C ARG A 28 -13.06 -14.85 1.22
N VAL A 29 -12.57 -13.67 1.55
CA VAL A 29 -12.09 -12.69 0.56
C VAL A 29 -10.59 -12.86 0.38
N ARG A 30 -10.17 -13.16 -0.85
CA ARG A 30 -8.75 -13.23 -1.22
C ARG A 30 -8.15 -11.85 -1.42
N SER A 31 -8.80 -11.00 -2.21
CA SER A 31 -8.38 -9.62 -2.51
C SER A 31 -9.57 -8.85 -3.08
N VAL A 32 -9.58 -7.53 -2.90
CA VAL A 32 -10.57 -6.61 -3.47
C VAL A 32 -9.83 -5.66 -4.40
N TYR A 33 -10.19 -5.68 -5.68
CA TYR A 33 -9.59 -4.84 -6.71
C TYR A 33 -10.45 -3.59 -6.92
N PHE A 34 -9.84 -2.42 -6.81
CA PHE A 34 -10.47 -1.15 -7.11
C PHE A 34 -10.12 -0.77 -8.55
N VAL A 35 -11.04 -1.09 -9.45
CA VAL A 35 -10.93 -0.82 -10.88
C VAL A 35 -11.63 0.49 -11.26
N ARG A 36 -11.15 1.11 -12.33
CA ARG A 36 -11.75 2.32 -12.91
C ARG A 36 -13.02 2.00 -13.70
N GLU A 37 -13.03 0.88 -14.40
CA GLU A 37 -14.17 0.35 -15.16
C GLU A 37 -14.28 -1.17 -14.96
N PHE A 38 -15.51 -1.69 -15.00
CA PHE A 38 -15.78 -3.13 -14.80
C PHE A 38 -15.63 -3.98 -16.07
N SER A 39 -15.39 -3.34 -17.22
CA SER A 39 -15.25 -4.01 -18.53
C SER A 39 -13.86 -4.58 -18.79
N ASP A 40 -12.86 -4.13 -18.02
CA ASP A 40 -11.45 -4.44 -18.27
C ASP A 40 -10.97 -5.59 -17.39
N ASP A 41 -9.86 -6.23 -17.80
CA ASP A 41 -9.16 -7.20 -16.96
C ASP A 41 -8.73 -6.53 -15.66
N PHE A 42 -9.20 -7.07 -14.53
CA PHE A 42 -8.97 -6.50 -13.20
C PHE A 42 -7.65 -6.97 -12.58
N GLU A 43 -7.18 -8.18 -12.92
CA GLU A 43 -5.90 -8.66 -12.43
C GLU A 43 -4.77 -7.93 -13.15
N PRO A 44 -3.78 -7.38 -12.42
CA PRO A 44 -2.63 -6.79 -13.07
C PRO A 44 -1.86 -7.87 -13.84
N GLU A 45 -1.55 -7.61 -15.11
CA GLU A 45 -0.75 -8.52 -15.95
C GLU A 45 0.58 -8.87 -15.29
N ARG A 46 1.10 -7.92 -14.49
CA ARG A 46 2.34 -8.07 -13.75
C ARG A 46 2.08 -8.13 -12.26
N LYS A 47 2.53 -9.23 -11.64
CA LYS A 47 2.43 -9.45 -10.18
C LYS A 47 3.71 -9.10 -9.42
N ALA A 48 4.78 -8.65 -10.10
CA ALA A 48 6.06 -8.28 -9.49
C ALA A 48 6.71 -7.05 -10.15
N PHE A 49 7.49 -6.26 -9.42
CA PHE A 49 8.23 -5.16 -10.01
C PHE A 49 9.51 -5.66 -10.71
N LEU A 50 9.80 -5.11 -11.89
CA LEU A 50 11.07 -5.40 -12.59
C LEU A 50 12.27 -4.66 -11.98
N SER A 51 12.01 -3.57 -11.28
CA SER A 51 13.01 -2.74 -10.62
C SER A 51 12.36 -1.99 -9.45
N ARG A 52 13.19 -1.35 -8.61
CA ARG A 52 12.70 -0.60 -7.45
C ARG A 52 11.58 0.37 -7.85
N PRO A 53 10.40 0.33 -7.21
CA PRO A 53 9.30 1.24 -7.50
C PRO A 53 9.73 2.71 -7.33
N LYS A 54 9.05 3.61 -8.05
CA LYS A 54 9.21 5.06 -7.89
C LYS A 54 8.20 5.70 -6.92
N LEU A 55 7.23 4.91 -6.45
CA LEU A 55 6.21 5.34 -5.51
C LEU A 55 6.75 5.31 -4.08
N ASP A 56 6.49 6.37 -3.32
CA ASP A 56 6.89 6.46 -1.93
C ASP A 56 6.10 5.49 -1.06
N GLY A 57 6.78 4.76 -0.17
CA GLY A 57 6.16 3.77 0.70
C GLY A 57 7.05 2.56 0.99
N LEU A 58 6.43 1.50 1.51
CA LEU A 58 7.07 0.21 1.69
C LEU A 58 6.81 -0.64 0.45
N TRP A 59 7.87 -1.02 -0.25
CA TRP A 59 7.80 -2.04 -1.27
C TRP A 59 7.77 -3.40 -0.58
N VAL A 60 6.68 -4.13 -0.78
CA VAL A 60 6.42 -5.41 -0.13
C VAL A 60 6.12 -6.49 -1.16
N LYS A 61 6.43 -7.73 -0.80
CA LYS A 61 5.97 -8.94 -1.44
C LYS A 61 4.97 -9.62 -0.53
N LEU A 62 3.80 -9.90 -1.06
CA LEU A 62 2.73 -10.61 -0.40
C LEU A 62 2.73 -12.05 -0.89
N ARG A 63 2.53 -12.99 0.04
CA ARG A 63 2.24 -14.38 -0.29
C ARG A 63 0.86 -14.74 0.24
N TYR A 64 0.00 -15.15 -0.68
CA TYR A 64 -1.35 -15.61 -0.36
C TYR A 64 -1.31 -17.00 0.30
N SER A 65 -2.42 -17.40 0.91
CA SER A 65 -2.57 -18.75 1.49
C SER A 65 -2.57 -19.85 0.41
N ASP A 66 -2.93 -19.53 -0.83
CA ASP A 66 -2.88 -20.42 -1.99
C ASP A 66 -1.46 -20.57 -2.61
N GLY A 67 -0.48 -19.81 -2.10
CA GLY A 67 0.90 -19.84 -2.56
C GLY A 67 1.23 -18.83 -3.67
N GLU A 68 0.24 -18.14 -4.24
CA GLU A 68 0.50 -17.05 -5.18
C GLU A 68 1.19 -15.87 -4.49
N THR A 69 1.88 -15.05 -5.28
CA THR A 69 2.56 -13.86 -4.78
C THR A 69 2.21 -12.62 -5.56
N LEU A 70 2.12 -11.50 -4.86
CA LEU A 70 1.91 -10.17 -5.43
C LEU A 70 2.86 -9.19 -4.76
N GLU A 71 3.64 -8.47 -5.54
CA GLU A 71 4.37 -7.31 -5.05
C GLU A 71 3.54 -6.05 -5.20
N GLY A 72 3.80 -5.09 -4.33
CA GLY A 72 3.16 -3.78 -4.39
C GLY A 72 3.80 -2.79 -3.45
N VAL A 73 3.35 -1.54 -3.54
CA VAL A 73 3.76 -0.49 -2.60
C VAL A 73 2.61 -0.23 -1.64
N VAL A 74 2.90 -0.29 -0.34
CA VAL A 74 1.96 0.07 0.72
C VAL A 74 2.42 1.36 1.41
N PRO A 75 1.50 2.19 1.96
CA PRO A 75 1.89 3.34 2.77
C PRO A 75 2.80 2.92 3.92
N ASN A 76 3.80 3.73 4.24
CA ASN A 76 4.66 3.52 5.41
C ASN A 76 3.97 4.00 6.70
N ASP A 77 2.78 3.48 6.96
CA ASP A 77 1.99 3.73 8.17
C ASP A 77 1.60 2.38 8.79
N LEU A 78 2.40 1.93 9.75
CA LEU A 78 2.26 0.63 10.40
C LEU A 78 0.97 0.51 11.22
N LEU A 79 0.38 1.63 11.67
CA LEU A 79 -0.87 1.60 12.42
C LEU A 79 -2.04 1.22 11.52
N ALA A 80 -2.03 1.68 10.26
CA ALA A 80 -3.03 1.28 9.27
C ALA A 80 -2.86 -0.17 8.77
N LEU A 81 -1.64 -0.71 8.84
CA LEU A 81 -1.27 -2.02 8.26
C LEU A 81 -1.64 -3.23 9.15
N LEU A 82 -1.67 -3.07 10.47
CA LEU A 82 -1.69 -4.23 11.40
C LEU A 82 -3.09 -4.79 11.69
N ASP A 83 -4.11 -3.94 11.63
CA ASP A 83 -5.42 -4.29 12.18
C ASP A 83 -6.37 -4.90 11.15
N ASN A 84 -6.29 -4.49 9.88
CA ASN A 84 -7.41 -4.66 8.94
C ASN A 84 -7.03 -5.30 7.59
N GLY A 85 -5.74 -5.36 7.25
CA GLY A 85 -5.25 -5.81 5.94
C GLY A 85 -4.35 -4.78 5.26
N LEU A 86 -3.99 -5.02 4.01
CA LEU A 86 -3.03 -4.20 3.26
C LEU A 86 -3.70 -3.50 2.09
N GLN A 87 -3.52 -2.18 1.99
CA GLN A 87 -3.83 -1.44 0.76
C GLN A 87 -2.58 -1.29 -0.09
N VAL A 88 -2.61 -1.96 -1.23
CA VAL A 88 -1.48 -2.18 -2.11
C VAL A 88 -1.71 -1.41 -3.40
N THR A 89 -0.69 -0.68 -3.84
CA THR A 89 -0.63 -0.17 -5.21
C THR A 89 0.08 -1.19 -6.09
N SER A 90 -0.61 -1.61 -7.15
CA SER A 90 -0.13 -2.56 -8.16
C SER A 90 1.18 -2.11 -8.80
N PRO A 91 2.06 -3.04 -9.22
CA PRO A 91 3.26 -2.70 -9.98
C PRO A 91 2.95 -2.20 -11.40
N ASP A 92 1.74 -2.44 -11.88
CA ASP A 92 1.28 -1.97 -13.18
C ASP A 92 0.40 -0.73 -13.04
N LEU A 93 1.02 0.43 -13.21
CA LEU A 93 0.35 1.74 -13.16
C LEU A 93 -0.52 2.03 -14.39
N ASN A 94 -0.40 1.22 -15.45
CA ASN A 94 -1.22 1.35 -16.65
C ASN A 94 -2.44 0.42 -16.61
N SER A 95 -2.54 -0.45 -15.61
CA SER A 95 -3.70 -1.34 -15.45
C SER A 95 -4.96 -0.55 -15.06
N SER A 96 -6.12 -1.17 -15.27
CA SER A 96 -7.42 -0.66 -14.83
C SER A 96 -7.54 -0.57 -13.30
N THR A 97 -6.65 -1.26 -12.57
CA THR A 97 -6.64 -1.39 -11.11
C THR A 97 -5.76 -0.34 -10.46
N ASP A 98 -6.40 0.61 -9.78
CA ASP A 98 -5.70 1.68 -9.06
C ASP A 98 -5.17 1.20 -7.69
N ARG A 99 -5.94 0.36 -7.01
CA ARG A 99 -5.61 -0.18 -5.68
C ARG A 99 -6.12 -1.59 -5.49
N ILE A 100 -5.43 -2.34 -4.65
CA ILE A 100 -5.81 -3.68 -4.23
C ILE A 100 -5.85 -3.68 -2.71
N PHE A 101 -6.98 -4.07 -2.13
CA PHE A 101 -7.06 -4.35 -0.70
C PHE A 101 -6.93 -5.85 -0.48
N VAL A 102 -5.98 -6.26 0.36
CA VAL A 102 -5.73 -7.65 0.70
C VAL A 102 -6.01 -7.87 2.17
N PRO A 103 -7.06 -8.63 2.53
CA PRO A 103 -7.34 -8.97 3.92
C PRO A 103 -6.17 -9.72 4.55
N ARG A 104 -5.89 -9.46 5.83
CA ARG A 104 -4.85 -10.19 6.56
C ARG A 104 -5.09 -11.71 6.58
N ALA A 105 -6.35 -12.13 6.64
CA ALA A 105 -6.74 -13.54 6.62
C ALA A 105 -6.37 -14.27 5.30
N ALA A 106 -6.20 -13.54 4.20
CA ALA A 106 -5.82 -14.11 2.91
C ALA A 106 -4.31 -14.32 2.76
N LEU A 107 -3.50 -13.80 3.70
CA LEU A 107 -2.04 -13.77 3.60
C LEU A 107 -1.40 -14.84 4.49
N SER A 108 -0.43 -15.54 3.93
CA SER A 108 0.48 -16.43 4.68
C SER A 108 1.76 -15.70 5.09
N GLU A 109 2.22 -14.73 4.29
CA GLU A 109 3.43 -13.97 4.56
C GLU A 109 3.38 -12.57 3.93
N VAL A 110 4.04 -11.62 4.60
CA VAL A 110 4.33 -10.28 4.09
C VAL A 110 5.82 -10.01 4.26
N THR A 111 6.55 -9.83 3.16
CA THR A 111 7.98 -9.57 3.16
C THR A 111 8.25 -8.14 2.71
N VAL A 112 8.95 -7.35 3.52
CA VAL A 112 9.38 -5.99 3.11
C VAL A 112 10.64 -6.10 2.25
N LEU A 113 10.55 -5.69 1.00
CA LEU A 113 11.66 -5.68 0.04
C LEU A 113 12.48 -4.39 0.11
N GLY A 114 11.85 -3.28 0.49
CA GLY A 114 12.55 -2.03 0.73
C GLY A 114 11.65 -0.84 1.05
N VAL A 115 12.27 0.25 1.51
CA VAL A 115 11.59 1.53 1.73
C VAL A 115 11.89 2.45 0.55
N VAL A 116 10.88 2.96 -0.13
CA VAL A 116 10.98 3.88 -1.27
C VAL A 116 10.54 5.27 -0.82
N GLY A 117 11.16 6.34 -1.35
CA GLY A 117 10.73 7.71 -1.09
C GLY A 117 11.29 8.39 0.15
N VAL A 118 11.82 7.64 1.13
CA VAL A 118 12.50 8.24 2.28
C VAL A 118 13.93 8.63 1.87
N ALA A 119 14.05 9.65 1.04
CA ALA A 119 15.29 10.40 0.98
C ALA A 119 15.51 11.01 2.37
N ARG A 120 16.45 10.47 3.15
CA ARG A 120 17.01 11.20 4.29
C ARG A 120 17.44 12.54 3.71
N ARG A 121 16.67 13.61 3.96
CA ARG A 121 17.18 14.97 3.79
C ARG A 121 18.44 14.98 4.64
N LYS A 122 19.60 14.93 4.00
CA LYS A 122 20.87 15.21 4.66
C LYS A 122 20.59 16.54 5.36
N PRO A 123 20.65 16.62 6.71
CA PRO A 123 20.47 17.91 7.35
C PRO A 123 21.46 18.81 6.64
N ALA A 124 20.95 19.85 5.96
CA ALA A 124 21.82 20.85 5.36
C ALA A 124 22.73 21.24 6.52
N ALA A 125 24.03 20.99 6.38
CA ALA A 125 25.00 21.44 7.36
C ALA A 125 24.67 22.90 7.56
N ALA A 126 24.15 23.24 8.75
CA ALA A 126 23.73 24.59 9.05
C ALA A 126 24.93 25.44 8.67
N ALA A 127 24.79 26.22 7.59
CA ALA A 127 25.80 27.17 7.20
C ALA A 127 26.03 27.99 8.46
N ALA A 128 27.22 27.84 9.03
CA ALA A 128 27.63 28.53 10.24
C ALA A 128 27.80 30.00 9.88
N THR A 129 26.69 30.70 9.72
CA THR A 129 26.58 32.15 9.69
C THR A 129 25.89 32.57 10.97
N ALA A 130 26.65 32.50 12.06
CA ALA A 130 26.49 33.39 13.18
C ALA A 130 27.90 33.78 13.63
N SER A 131 28.37 34.89 13.08
CA SER A 131 29.42 35.73 13.64
C SER A 131 29.25 35.85 15.15
N GLN A 132 30.04 35.12 15.93
CA GLN A 132 30.26 35.43 17.35
C GLN A 132 31.12 36.71 17.42
N PRO A 133 30.63 37.81 18.01
CA PRO A 133 31.55 38.84 18.48
C PRO A 133 32.32 38.25 19.67
N ARG A 134 33.66 38.36 19.66
CA ARG A 134 34.47 37.98 20.82
C ARG A 134 34.08 38.89 21.99
N LEU A 135 33.56 38.29 23.04
CA LEU A 135 33.38 38.95 24.32
C LEU A 135 34.76 38.95 25.02
N PHE A 136 35.20 40.15 25.38
CA PHE A 136 36.46 40.51 26.07
C PHE A 136 37.73 40.57 25.21
N ASN A 137 38.16 41.81 24.93
CA ASN A 137 39.57 42.19 24.99
C ASN A 137 39.66 43.40 25.94
N GLU A 138 40.72 43.40 26.74
CA GLU A 138 41.13 44.35 27.79
C GLU A 138 41.04 45.84 27.40
#